data_AF-A0A944D0F9-F1
#
_entry.id   AF-A0A944D0F9-F1
#
_cell.length_a   1.000
_cell.length_b   1.000
_cell.length_c   1.000
_cell.angle_alpha   90.00
_cell.angle_beta   90.00
_cell.angle_gamma   90.00
#
_symmetry.space_group_name_H-M   'P 1'
#
loop_
_entity.id
_entity.type
_entity.pdbx_description
1 polymer ?
#
loop_
_entity_poly.entity_id
_entity_poly.type
_entity_poly.pdbx_seq_one_letter_code
_entity_poly.pdbx_strand_id
1 'polypeptide(L)'
;MIFDFLKKQNKIEEKKRLAKIMFSNLHISQDQKDLYIQALDILDEAGIDRIYNTLSSFVKETELKQVDDLYKQSYSKVSGLRKKEALERTEELNSFNFLLTKL
;
A
#
# COMPACT_ATOMS: atom_id res chain seq x y z
N MET A 1 0.47 24.91 21.18
CA MET A 1 -0.42 24.15 22.10
C MET A 1 -1.79 23.85 21.49
N ILE A 2 -2.69 24.84 21.30
CA ILE A 2 -4.00 24.58 20.65
C ILE A 2 -3.85 24.26 19.15
N PHE A 3 -3.02 25.00 18.42
CA PHE A 3 -2.75 24.72 17.01
C PHE A 3 -2.15 23.32 16.79
N ASP A 4 -1.23 22.89 17.65
CA ASP A 4 -0.63 21.56 17.58
C ASP A 4 -1.66 20.46 17.86
N PHE A 5 -2.55 20.70 18.82
CA PHE A 5 -3.67 19.82 19.12
C PHE A 5 -4.64 19.70 17.94
N LEU A 6 -5.04 20.81 17.33
CA LEU A 6 -5.92 20.82 16.15
C LEU A 6 -5.27 20.12 14.95
N LYS A 7 -3.98 20.35 14.72
CA LYS A 7 -3.22 19.68 13.66
C LYS A 7 -3.15 18.17 13.90
N LYS A 8 -3.00 17.74 15.15
CA LYS A 8 -3.00 16.34 15.55
C LYS A 8 -4.38 15.71 15.35
N GLN A 9 -5.46 16.38 15.75
CA GLN A 9 -6.82 15.94 15.54
C GLN A 9 -7.16 15.76 14.05
N ASN A 10 -6.76 16.72 13.20
CA ASN A 10 -6.94 16.61 11.74
C ASN A 10 -6.25 15.37 11.16
N LYS A 11 -5.05 15.03 11.63
CA LYS A 11 -4.33 13.83 11.18
C LYS A 11 -5.05 12.54 11.57
N ILE A 12 -5.64 12.50 12.76
CA ILE A 12 -6.40 11.32 13.24
C ILE A 12 -7.66 11.13 12.39
N GLU A 13 -8.40 12.21 12.12
CA GLU A 13 -9.58 12.16 11.25
C GLU A 13 -9.23 11.72 9.82
N GLU A 14 -8.09 12.18 9.30
CA GLU A 14 -7.60 11.73 8.00
C GLU A 14 -7.29 10.22 7.99
N LYS A 15 -6.62 9.70 9.03
CA LYS A 15 -6.37 8.25 9.19
C LYS A 15 -7.68 7.46 9.28
N LYS A 16 -8.66 7.93 10.04
CA LYS A 16 -10.00 7.31 10.11
C LYS A 16 -10.65 7.26 8.74
N ARG A 17 -10.64 8.36 7.98
CA ARG A 17 -11.20 8.42 6.63
C ARG A 17 -10.56 7.39 5.71
N LEU A 18 -9.24 7.30 5.72
CA LEU A 18 -8.50 6.32 4.92
C LEU A 18 -8.81 4.88 5.34
N ALA A 19 -8.86 4.60 6.64
CA ALA A 19 -9.25 3.28 7.15
C ALA A 19 -10.68 2.88 6.73
N LYS A 20 -11.64 3.82 6.78
CA LYS A 20 -13.02 3.59 6.29
C LYS A 20 -13.02 3.20 4.81
N ILE A 21 -12.26 3.90 3.96
CA ILE A 21 -12.13 3.57 2.54
C ILE A 21 -11.52 2.17 2.36
N MET A 22 -10.46 1.83 3.10
CA MET A 22 -9.83 0.50 3.01
C MET A 22 -10.80 -0.62 3.42
N PHE A 23 -11.54 -0.45 4.52
CA PHE A 23 -12.56 -1.42 4.95
C PHE A 23 -13.67 -1.61 3.93
N SER A 24 -14.17 -0.53 3.31
CA SER A 24 -15.20 -0.60 2.27
C SER A 24 -14.77 -1.45 1.07
N ASN A 25 -13.47 -1.43 0.75
CA ASN A 25 -12.89 -2.17 -0.37
C ASN A 25 -12.52 -3.63 -0.03
N LEU A 26 -12.60 -4.04 1.24
CA LEU A 26 -12.36 -5.44 1.61
C LEU A 26 -13.44 -6.36 1.02
N HIS A 27 -13.02 -7.56 0.62
CA HIS A 27 -13.93 -8.58 0.10
C HIS A 27 -14.50 -9.43 1.26
N ILE A 28 -15.23 -8.78 2.16
CA ILE A 28 -15.91 -9.36 3.33
C ILE A 28 -17.38 -8.98 3.34
N SER A 29 -18.18 -9.61 4.21
CA SER A 29 -19.62 -9.31 4.32
C SER A 29 -19.87 -7.85 4.73
N GLN A 30 -21.00 -7.27 4.29
CA GLN A 30 -21.33 -5.88 4.58
C GLN A 30 -21.45 -5.62 6.09
N ASP A 31 -22.08 -6.55 6.83
CA ASP A 31 -22.22 -6.45 8.29
C ASP A 31 -20.85 -6.33 8.99
N GLN A 32 -19.84 -7.06 8.50
CA GLN A 32 -18.48 -6.96 9.03
C GLN A 32 -17.82 -5.63 8.68
N LYS A 33 -18.02 -5.10 7.46
CA LYS A 33 -17.52 -3.77 7.09
C LYS A 33 -18.10 -2.70 7.99
N ASP A 34 -19.41 -2.76 8.22
CA ASP A 34 -20.12 -1.79 9.03
C ASP A 34 -19.64 -1.84 10.48
N LEU A 35 -19.43 -3.03 11.05
CA LEU A 35 -18.82 -3.21 12.37
C LEU A 35 -17.42 -2.59 12.46
N TYR A 36 -16.55 -2.83 11.47
CA TYR A 36 -15.21 -2.25 11.47
C TYR A 36 -15.23 -0.73 11.32
N ILE A 37 -16.12 -0.20 10.49
CA ILE A 37 -16.30 1.25 10.29
C ILE A 37 -16.81 1.90 11.59
N GLN A 38 -17.78 1.29 12.25
CA GLN A 38 -18.33 1.78 13.53
C GLN A 38 -17.28 1.74 14.64
N ALA A 39 -16.43 0.71 14.68
CA ALA A 39 -15.37 0.59 15.67
C ALA A 39 -14.39 1.78 15.61
N LEU A 40 -14.12 2.35 14.43
CA LEU A 40 -13.25 3.52 14.29
C LEU A 40 -13.74 4.77 15.02
N ASP A 41 -15.03 4.87 15.32
CA ASP A 41 -15.60 6.02 16.02
C ASP A 41 -15.44 5.90 17.55
N ILE A 42 -15.18 4.69 18.07
CA ILE A 42 -15.03 4.39 19.50
C ILE A 42 -13.55 4.29 19.92
N LEU A 43 -12.67 3.97 18.98
CA LEU A 43 -11.23 3.80 19.24
C LEU A 43 -10.56 5.11 19.65
N ASP A 44 -9.59 4.99 20.56
CA ASP A 44 -8.67 6.06 20.90
C ASP A 44 -7.63 6.27 19.78
N GLU A 45 -6.83 7.33 19.91
CA GLU A 45 -5.80 7.66 18.93
C GLU A 45 -4.84 6.49 18.66
N ALA A 46 -4.40 5.80 19.72
CA ALA A 46 -3.48 4.68 19.59
C ALA A 46 -4.12 3.50 18.83
N GLY A 47 -5.41 3.23 19.06
CA GLY A 47 -6.19 2.23 18.33
C GLY A 47 -6.32 2.57 16.85
N ILE A 48 -6.63 3.83 16.53
CA ILE A 48 -6.74 4.31 15.14
C ILE A 48 -5.40 4.16 14.41
N ASP A 49 -4.30 4.52 15.06
CA ASP A 49 -2.96 4.40 14.51
C ASP A 49 -2.59 2.95 14.21
N ARG A 50 -2.91 2.03 15.13
CA ARG A 50 -2.68 0.59 14.92
C ARG A 50 -3.48 0.08 13.72
N ILE A 51 -4.79 0.37 13.64
CA ILE A 51 -5.62 -0.09 12.53
C ILE A 51 -5.11 0.47 11.20
N TYR A 52 -4.83 1.78 11.15
CA TYR A 52 -4.30 2.42 9.95
C TYR A 52 -2.99 1.76 9.49
N ASN A 53 -2.05 1.51 10.41
CA ASN A 53 -0.79 0.87 10.08
C ASN A 53 -0.97 -0.58 9.62
N THR A 54 -1.83 -1.35 10.29
CA THR A 54 -2.13 -2.74 9.91
C THR A 54 -2.75 -2.81 8.51
N LEU A 55 -3.75 -1.98 8.22
CA LEU A 55 -4.38 -1.92 6.91
C LEU A 55 -3.39 -1.47 5.82
N SER A 56 -2.55 -0.47 6.12
CA SER A 56 -1.52 0.00 5.19
C SER A 56 -0.51 -1.10 4.87
N SER A 57 -0.05 -1.85 5.86
CA SER A 57 0.84 -3.01 5.65
C SER A 57 0.16 -4.10 4.84
N PHE A 58 -1.10 -4.41 5.14
CA PHE A 58 -1.87 -5.41 4.40
C PHE A 58 -2.03 -5.03 2.92
N VAL A 59 -2.38 -3.78 2.63
CA VAL A 59 -2.49 -3.28 1.25
C VAL A 59 -1.14 -3.38 0.55
N LYS A 60 -0.07 -2.89 1.20
CA LYS A 60 1.29 -2.93 0.64
C LYS A 60 1.75 -4.36 0.33
N GLU A 61 1.50 -5.31 1.23
CA GLU A 61 1.82 -6.72 1.02
C GLU A 61 1.00 -7.33 -0.11
N THR A 62 -0.27 -6.96 -0.22
CA THR A 62 -1.16 -7.43 -1.29
C THR A 62 -0.74 -6.88 -2.65
N GLU A 63 -0.42 -5.58 -2.73
CA GLU A 63 0.11 -4.94 -3.94
C GLU A 63 1.45 -5.55 -4.35
N LEU A 64 2.38 -5.76 -3.40
CA LEU A 64 3.67 -6.40 -3.69
C LEU A 64 3.50 -7.83 -4.21
N LYS A 65 2.57 -8.61 -3.65
CA LYS A 65 2.24 -9.95 -4.16
C LYS A 65 1.66 -9.91 -5.57
N GLN A 66 0.74 -8.98 -5.85
CA GLN A 66 0.18 -8.81 -7.19
C GLN A 66 1.24 -8.44 -8.23
N VAL A 67 2.19 -7.57 -7.87
CA VAL A 67 3.33 -7.22 -8.72
C VAL A 67 4.21 -8.45 -9.00
N ASP A 68 4.56 -9.21 -7.96
CA ASP A 68 5.36 -10.44 -8.12
C ASP A 68 4.66 -11.49 -9.00
N ASP A 69 3.34 -11.66 -8.83
CA ASP A 69 2.53 -12.56 -9.66
C ASP A 69 2.45 -12.07 -11.12
N LEU A 70 2.34 -10.77 -11.36
CA LEU A 70 2.40 -10.17 -12.70
C LEU A 70 3.78 -10.40 -13.35
N TYR A 71 4.86 -10.27 -12.59
CA TYR A 71 6.21 -10.61 -13.06
C TYR A 71 6.29 -12.09 -13.45
N LYS A 72 5.90 -13.01 -12.55
CA LYS A 72 5.91 -14.46 -12.82
C LYS A 72 5.07 -14.86 -14.01
N GLN A 73 3.87 -14.30 -14.16
CA GLN A 73 3.01 -14.54 -15.32
C GLN A 73 3.63 -14.00 -16.60
N SER A 74 4.25 -12.82 -16.56
CA SER A 74 4.98 -12.24 -17.69
C SER A 74 6.17 -13.11 -18.10
N TYR A 75 6.96 -13.64 -17.16
CA TYR A 75 8.06 -14.55 -17.44
C TYR A 75 7.58 -15.91 -17.98
N SER A 76 6.47 -16.45 -17.46
CA SER A 76 5.90 -17.72 -17.93
C SER A 76 5.41 -17.64 -19.39
N LYS A 77 4.86 -16.50 -19.83
CA LYS A 77 4.48 -16.26 -21.24
C LYS A 77 5.67 -15.96 -22.15
N VAL A 78 6.83 -15.64 -21.59
CA VAL A 78 8.00 -15.11 -22.30
C VAL A 78 9.20 -16.07 -22.23
N SER A 79 8.97 -17.34 -21.85
CA SER A 79 10.02 -18.38 -21.75
C SER A 79 10.73 -18.69 -23.09
N GLY A 80 10.20 -18.29 -24.25
CA GLY A 80 10.79 -18.58 -25.55
C GLY A 80 11.64 -17.46 -26.18
N LEU A 81 11.33 -16.17 -25.92
CA LEU A 81 11.77 -15.09 -26.81
C LEU A 81 12.62 -13.95 -26.19
N ARG A 82 12.56 -13.66 -24.88
CA ARG A 82 13.20 -12.45 -24.31
C ARG A 82 14.37 -12.66 -23.35
N LYS A 83 15.13 -13.75 -23.46
CA LYS A 83 16.35 -13.90 -22.64
C LYS A 83 17.43 -12.89 -23.04
N LYS A 84 17.43 -12.44 -24.29
CA LYS A 84 18.39 -11.47 -24.85
C LYS A 84 17.98 -10.02 -24.55
N GLU A 85 16.72 -9.67 -24.80
CA GLU A 85 16.19 -8.31 -24.55
C GLU A 85 16.11 -7.94 -23.05
N ALA A 86 15.89 -8.93 -22.17
CA ALA A 86 15.89 -8.69 -20.73
C ALA A 86 17.29 -8.38 -20.19
N LEU A 87 18.34 -8.92 -20.81
CA LEU A 87 19.74 -8.65 -20.44
C LEU A 87 20.13 -7.20 -20.81
N GLU A 88 19.76 -6.77 -22.02
CA GLU A 88 20.01 -5.41 -22.51
C GLU A 88 19.28 -4.35 -21.65
N ARG A 89 18.02 -4.61 -21.25
CA ARG A 89 17.28 -3.68 -20.37
C ARG A 89 17.82 -3.62 -18.94
N THR A 90 18.42 -4.69 -18.42
CA THR A 90 19.08 -4.65 -17.11
C THR A 90 20.36 -3.79 -17.13
N GLU A 91 21.09 -3.76 -18.25
CA GLU A 91 22.24 -2.86 -18.42
C GLU A 91 21.81 -1.39 -18.55
N GLU A 92 20.69 -1.12 -19.24
CA GLU A 92 20.11 0.24 -19.32
C GLU A 92 19.60 0.73 -17.95
N LEU A 93 18.94 -0.11 -17.16
CA LEU A 93 18.49 0.26 -15.81
C LEU A 93 19.66 0.54 -14.86
N ASN A 94 20.75 -0.24 -14.96
CA ASN A 94 21.95 -0.01 -14.14
C ASN A 94 22.68 1.29 -14.53
N SER A 95 22.70 1.67 -15.81
CA SER A 95 23.26 2.95 -16.24
C SER A 95 22.40 4.15 -15.82
N PHE A 96 21.07 4.00 -15.77
CA PHE A 96 20.17 5.02 -15.20
C PHE A 96 20.38 5.20 -13.69
N ASN A 97 20.61 4.10 -12.96
CA ASN A 97 20.85 4.14 -11.51
C ASN A 97 22.20 4.78 -11.16
N PHE A 98 23.21 4.64 -12.04
CA PHE A 98 24.51 5.33 -11.93
C PHE A 98 24.39 6.86 -12.07
N LEU A 99 23.49 7.35 -12.93
CA LEU A 99 23.26 8.78 -13.10
C LEU A 99 22.53 9.40 -11.90
N LEU A 100 21.64 8.64 -11.25
CA LEU A 100 20.87 9.10 -10.08
C LEU A 100 21.68 9.13 -8.77
N THR A 101 22.82 8.42 -8.70
CA THR A 101 23.67 8.38 -7.50
C THR A 101 24.77 9.45 -7.47
N LYS A 102 24.92 10.25 -8.53
CA LYS A 102 25.91 11.35 -8.63
C LYS A 102 25.32 12.76 -8.69
N LEU A 103 24.01 12.90 -8.55
CA LEU A 103 23.32 14.18 -8.26
C LEU A 103 23.07 14.29 -6.76
#